data_AF-A0A2S0JRK2-F1
#
_entry.id   AF-A0A2S0JRK2-F1
#
_cell.length_a   1.000
_cell.length_b   1.000
_cell.length_c   1.000
_cell.angle_alpha   90.00
_cell.angle_beta   90.00
_cell.angle_gamma   90.00
#
_symmetry.space_group_name_H-M   'P 1'
#
loop_
_entity.id
_entity.type
_entity.pdbx_description
1 polymer ?
#
loop_
_entity_poly.entity_id
_entity_poly.type
_entity_poly.pdbx_seq_one_letter_code
_entity_poly.pdbx_strand_id
1 'polypeptide(L)'
;MRLGALLQACRIKSGMSQEDLAAQMNRSQTCISKYENNRKPPDIFTFMEWFKQTNTQEIGMMLTQQMMSGMDIGAIVQSLMPIVGGFGWWFFL
;
A
#
# COMPACT_ATOMS: atom_id res chain seq x y z
N MET A 1 5.08 -1.10 -12.48
CA MET A 1 5.56 -1.39 -11.11
C MET A 1 4.33 -1.57 -10.23
N ARG A 2 4.24 -2.70 -9.52
CA ARG A 2 3.03 -3.13 -8.79
C ARG A 2 2.98 -2.65 -7.34
N LEU A 3 4.06 -2.02 -6.84
CA LEU A 3 4.19 -1.60 -5.44
C LEU A 3 3.19 -0.53 -5.05
N GLY A 4 3.06 0.55 -5.82
CA GLY A 4 2.12 1.63 -5.49
C GLY A 4 0.67 1.15 -5.37
N ALA A 5 0.23 0.31 -6.31
CA ALA A 5 -1.10 -0.31 -6.26
C ALA A 5 -1.29 -1.23 -5.04
N LEU A 6 -0.24 -1.94 -4.62
CA LEU A 6 -0.26 -2.74 -3.40
C LEU A 6 -0.43 -1.87 -2.15
N LEU A 7 0.34 -0.79 -2.05
CA LEU A 7 0.28 0.15 -0.93
C LEU A 7 -1.11 0.78 -0.81
N GLN A 8 -1.69 1.16 -1.95
CA GLN A 8 -3.07 1.63 -2.04
C GLN A 8 -4.06 0.56 -1.57
N ALA A 9 -3.92 -0.68 -2.04
CA ALA A 9 -4.80 -1.78 -1.62
C ALA A 9 -4.71 -2.04 -0.11
N CYS A 10 -3.52 -1.94 0.49
CA CYS A 10 -3.34 -2.08 1.95
C CYS A 10 -4.05 -0.94 2.70
N ARG A 11 -3.92 0.30 2.23
CA ARG A 11 -4.61 1.47 2.83
C ARG A 11 -6.13 1.34 2.74
N ILE A 12 -6.66 0.94 1.58
CA ILE A 12 -8.10 0.75 1.40
C ILE A 12 -8.60 -0.40 2.27
N LYS A 13 -7.84 -1.50 2.36
CA LYS A 13 -8.17 -2.63 3.26
C LYS A 13 -8.23 -2.21 4.72
N SER A 14 -7.43 -1.23 5.14
CA SER A 14 -7.47 -0.66 6.50
C SER A 14 -8.53 0.43 6.68
N GLY A 15 -9.33 0.74 5.65
CA GLY A 15 -10.41 1.73 5.72
C GLY A 15 -9.93 3.18 5.86
N MET A 16 -8.70 3.49 5.42
CA MET A 16 -8.10 4.82 5.55
C MET A 16 -8.21 5.62 4.26
N SER A 17 -8.55 6.91 4.35
CA SER A 17 -8.31 7.87 3.25
C SER A 17 -6.81 8.16 3.10
N GLN A 18 -6.42 8.82 2.00
CA GLN A 18 -5.02 9.22 1.83
C GLN A 18 -4.63 10.27 2.88
N GLU A 19 -5.57 11.11 3.30
CA GLU A 19 -5.45 12.12 4.35
C GLU A 19 -5.24 11.47 5.73
N ASP A 20 -6.01 10.43 6.06
CA ASP A 20 -5.87 9.71 7.34
C ASP A 20 -4.47 9.10 7.47
N LEU A 21 -4.02 8.39 6.42
CA LEU A 21 -2.71 7.76 6.42
C LEU A 21 -1.59 8.83 6.41
N ALA A 22 -1.79 9.94 5.70
CA ALA A 22 -0.86 11.06 5.70
C ALA A 22 -0.70 11.65 7.11
N ALA A 23 -1.80 11.84 7.84
CA ALA A 23 -1.78 12.32 9.22
C ALA A 23 -1.03 11.33 10.15
N GLN A 24 -1.30 10.03 10.04
CA GLN A 24 -0.62 9.01 10.86
C GLN A 24 0.88 8.91 10.58
N MET A 25 1.28 9.03 9.32
CA MET A 25 2.69 8.93 8.90
C MET A 25 3.43 10.27 8.99
N ASN A 26 2.78 11.35 9.44
CA ASN A 26 3.31 12.71 9.44
C ASN A 26 3.86 13.13 8.06
N ARG A 27 3.03 12.97 7.02
CA ARG A 27 3.33 13.30 5.62
C ARG A 27 2.18 14.11 5.02
N SER A 28 2.40 14.69 3.83
CA SER A 28 1.30 15.27 3.06
C SER A 28 0.53 14.18 2.31
N GLN A 29 -0.76 14.41 2.07
CA GLN A 29 -1.58 13.56 1.22
C GLN A 29 -0.97 13.40 -0.19
N THR A 30 -0.39 14.46 -0.75
CA THR A 30 0.32 14.39 -2.04
C THR A 30 1.50 13.41 -1.99
N CYS A 31 2.16 13.26 -0.83
CA CYS A 31 3.23 12.28 -0.68
C CYS A 31 2.68 10.85 -0.72
N ILE A 32 1.56 10.56 -0.04
CA ILE A 32 0.85 9.28 -0.10
C ILE A 32 0.45 8.97 -1.54
N SER A 33 -0.20 9.90 -2.22
CA SER A 33 -0.59 9.75 -3.63
C SER A 33 0.61 9.45 -4.55
N LYS A 34 1.77 10.10 -4.34
CA LYS A 34 2.98 9.81 -5.12
C LYS A 34 3.51 8.38 -4.90
N TYR A 35 3.41 7.86 -3.68
CA TYR A 35 3.77 6.46 -3.40
C TYR A 35 2.82 5.49 -4.09
N GLU A 36 1.51 5.72 -3.98
CA GLU A 36 0.47 4.86 -4.57
C GLU A 36 0.50 4.84 -6.10
N ASN A 37 0.84 5.97 -6.72
CA ASN A 37 0.93 6.10 -8.17
C ASN A 37 2.33 5.75 -8.74
N ASN A 38 3.22 5.15 -7.95
CA ASN A 38 4.60 4.84 -8.33
C ASN A 38 5.40 6.07 -8.85
N ARG A 39 5.02 7.29 -8.46
CA ARG A 39 5.73 8.53 -8.81
C ARG A 39 6.91 8.81 -7.88
N LYS A 40 6.91 8.18 -6.70
CA LYS A 40 8.00 8.22 -5.72
C LYS A 40 8.12 6.83 -5.10
N PRO A 41 9.30 6.20 -5.07
CA PRO A 41 9.49 4.96 -4.32
C PRO A 41 9.60 5.28 -2.81
N PRO A 42 8.97 4.51 -1.93
CA PRO A 42 9.22 4.60 -0.48
C PRO A 42 10.61 4.04 -0.16
N ASP A 43 11.31 4.69 0.77
CA ASP A 43 12.46 4.07 1.43
C ASP A 43 12.01 2.95 2.38
N ILE A 44 12.96 2.17 2.88
CA ILE A 44 12.64 0.99 3.71
C ILE A 44 11.91 1.36 5.01
N PHE A 45 12.19 2.52 5.60
CA PHE A 45 11.52 2.97 6.83
C PHE A 45 10.08 3.38 6.56
N THR A 46 9.87 4.12 5.47
CA THR A 46 8.54 4.49 4.98
C THR A 46 7.72 3.26 4.64
N PHE A 47 8.36 2.27 4.02
CA PHE A 47 7.75 0.99 3.69
C PHE A 47 7.28 0.26 4.96
N MET A 48 8.17 0.06 5.95
CA MET A 48 7.81 -0.62 7.20
C MET A 48 6.71 0.12 7.97
N GLU A 49 6.81 1.45 8.07
CA GLU A 49 5.81 2.26 8.75
C GLU A 49 4.45 2.17 8.07
N TRP A 50 4.41 2.08 6.73
CA TRP A 50 3.16 1.92 5.98
C TRP A 50 2.41 0.67 6.44
N PHE A 51 3.05 -0.51 6.41
CA PHE A 51 2.38 -1.76 6.78
C PHE A 51 2.03 -1.83 8.27
N LYS A 52 2.75 -1.08 9.11
CA LYS A 52 2.39 -0.94 10.52
C LYS A 52 1.10 -0.13 10.69
N GLN A 53 1.00 1.02 10.03
CA GLN A 53 -0.18 1.89 10.13
C GLN A 53 -1.42 1.26 9.50
N THR A 54 -1.27 0.58 8.36
CA THR A 54 -2.39 -0.12 7.71
C THR A 54 -2.70 -1.49 8.33
N ASN A 55 -1.97 -1.92 9.38
CA ASN A 55 -2.12 -3.23 10.02
C ASN A 55 -2.04 -4.40 9.01
N THR A 56 -1.07 -4.33 8.10
CA THR A 56 -0.84 -5.30 7.01
C THR A 56 0.60 -5.82 6.99
N GLN A 57 1.24 -5.95 8.14
CA GLN A 57 2.65 -6.39 8.27
C GLN A 57 2.91 -7.75 7.62
N GLU A 58 1.93 -8.65 7.65
CA GLU A 58 1.99 -9.94 6.94
C GLU A 58 2.19 -9.76 5.41
N ILE A 59 1.50 -8.79 4.81
CA ILE A 59 1.66 -8.44 3.38
C ILE A 59 3.06 -7.87 3.14
N GLY A 60 3.56 -7.04 4.06
CA GLY A 60 4.92 -6.52 4.02
C GLY A 60 5.98 -7.62 4.03
N MET A 61 5.83 -8.63 4.90
CA MET A 61 6.72 -9.80 4.97
C MET A 61 6.64 -10.68 3.72
N MET A 62 5.43 -10.93 3.21
CA MET A 62 5.26 -11.68 1.96
C MET A 62 5.92 -10.95 0.79
N LEU A 63 5.80 -9.62 0.75
CA LEU A 63 6.40 -8.81 -0.29
C LEU A 63 7.93 -8.84 -0.24
N THR A 64 8.53 -8.69 0.94
CA THR A 64 9.99 -8.76 1.09
C THR A 64 10.52 -10.14 0.71
N GLN A 65 9.84 -11.22 1.11
CA GLN A 65 10.21 -12.57 0.70
C GLN A 65 10.21 -12.74 -0.82
N GLN A 66 9.19 -12.22 -1.51
CA GLN A 66 9.10 -12.30 -2.98
C GLN A 66 10.18 -11.47 -3.69
N MET A 67 10.49 -10.27 -3.17
CA MET A 67 11.58 -9.45 -3.68
C MET A 67 12.92 -10.19 -3.57
N MET A 68 13.14 -10.93 -2.48
CA MET A 68 14.37 -11.70 -2.25
C MET A 68 14.44 -12.98 -3.09
N SER A 69 13.30 -13.64 -3.33
CA SER A 69 13.24 -14.84 -4.17
C SER A 69 13.20 -14.55 -5.68
N GLY A 70 13.08 -13.28 -6.08
CA GLY A 70 12.97 -12.87 -7.48
C GLY A 70 11.61 -13.16 -8.12
N MET A 71 10.57 -13.42 -7.31
CA MET A 71 9.21 -13.69 -7.78
C MET A 71 8.46 -12.39 -8.15
N ASP A 72 7.56 -12.46 -9.14
CA ASP A 72 6.70 -11.32 -9.51
C ASP A 72 5.67 -11.02 -8.40
N ILE A 73 5.73 -9.79 -7.89
CA ILE A 73 4.84 -9.18 -6.88
C ILE A 73 3.36 -9.21 -7.32
N GLY A 74 3.10 -9.50 -8.59
CA GLY A 74 1.78 -9.56 -9.20
C GLY A 74 0.74 -10.43 -8.57
N ALA A 75 1.14 -11.59 -8.08
CA ALA A 75 0.23 -12.53 -7.44
C ALA A 75 -0.38 -11.94 -6.16
N ILE A 76 0.39 -11.15 -5.41
CA ILE A 76 -0.08 -10.51 -4.16
C ILE A 76 -1.14 -9.45 -4.48
N VAL A 77 -0.90 -8.61 -5.47
CA VAL A 77 -1.84 -7.53 -5.79
C VAL A 77 -3.20 -8.12 -6.21
N GLN A 78 -3.20 -9.19 -7.00
CA GLN A 78 -4.44 -9.84 -7.44
C GLN A 78 -5.23 -10.47 -6.29
N SER A 79 -4.58 -10.97 -5.24
CA SER A 79 -5.31 -11.52 -4.08
C SER A 79 -5.98 -10.44 -3.22
N LEU A 80 -5.52 -9.19 -3.31
CA LEU A 80 -6.08 -8.05 -2.58
C LEU A 80 -7.18 -7.31 -3.35
N MET A 81 -7.21 -7.41 -4.69
CA MET A 81 -8.16 -6.71 -5.58
C MET A 81 -9.65 -6.97 -5.30
N PRO A 82 -10.10 -8.21 -4.98
CA PRO A 82 -11.53 -8.47 -4.74
C PRO A 82 -12.11 -7.67 -3.56
N ILE A 83 -11.28 -7.31 -2.58
CA ILE A 83 -11.69 -6.53 -1.39
C ILE A 83 -11.87 -5.05 -1.75
N VAL A 84 -11.10 -4.58 -2.74
CA VAL A 84 -10.99 -3.16 -3.11
C VAL A 84 -12.03 -2.77 -4.18
N GLY A 85 -12.41 -3.69 -5.07
CA GLY A 85 -13.22 -3.39 -6.26
C GLY A 85 -14.74 -3.26 -6.07
N GLY A 86 -15.31 -3.63 -4.92
CA GLY A 86 -16.77 -3.71 -4.75
C GLY A 86 -17.45 -2.43 -4.26
N PHE A 87 -16.88 -1.74 -3.27
CA PHE A 87 -17.53 -0.61 -2.58
C PHE A 87 -16.55 0.43 -2.00
N GLY A 88 -15.29 0.05 -1.71
CA GLY A 88 -14.30 0.96 -1.11
C GLY A 88 -13.67 1.96 -2.07
N TRP A 89 -13.53 1.62 -3.36
CA TRP A 89 -12.79 2.45 -4.32
C TRP A 89 -13.35 3.87 -4.49
N TRP A 90 -14.66 4.07 -4.38
CA TRP A 90 -15.31 5.38 -4.57
C TRP A 90 -15.19 6.33 -3.38
N PHE A 91 -14.99 5.81 -2.16
CA PHE A 91 -14.87 6.62 -0.94
C PHE A 91 -13.41 6.95 -0.57
N PHE A 92 -12.43 6.31 -1.21
CA PHE A 92 -11.01 6.37 -0.85
C PHE A 92 -10.09 6.86 -1.98
N LEU A 93 -10.69 7.44 -3.04
CA LEU A 93 -10.06 8.19 -4.13
C LEU A 93 -10.13 9.70 -3.86
#